data_AF-A0A941JNX4-F1
#
_entry.id   AF-A0A941JNX4-F1
#
_cell.length_a   1.000
_cell.length_b   1.000
_cell.length_c   1.000
_cell.angle_alpha   90.00
_cell.angle_beta   90.00
_cell.angle_gamma   90.00
#
_symmetry.space_group_name_H-M   'P 1'
#
loop_
_entity.id
_entity.type
_entity.pdbx_description
1 polymer ?
#
loop_
_entity_poly.entity_id
_entity_poly.type
_entity_poly.pdbx_seq_one_letter_code
_entity_poly.pdbx_strand_id
1 'polypeptide(L)'
;MPRKDEGISKEVVKEPTNTKKKEGEVDKLNRMLAAVLEYISDDEVEEIDIEYILDQTEGLRAWWNQYREKNRKLMEEEIKESLGELSLEQLEKIREQIKAKQ
;
A
#
# COMPACT_ATOMS: atom_id res chain seq x y z
N MET A 1 -44.62 -33.01 35.29
CA MET A 1 -44.31 -31.59 35.01
C MET A 1 -42.85 -31.48 34.61
N PRO A 2 -42.56 -31.22 33.34
CA PRO A 2 -41.40 -30.42 32.92
C PRO A 2 -41.82 -29.44 31.78
N ARG A 3 -41.20 -28.30 31.48
CA ARG A 3 -39.78 -28.00 31.27
C ARG A 3 -39.45 -26.55 31.62
N LYS A 4 -38.18 -26.38 31.96
CA LYS A 4 -37.39 -25.19 32.21
C LYS A 4 -36.80 -24.74 30.86
N ASP A 5 -36.92 -23.46 30.50
CA ASP A 5 -36.17 -22.77 29.43
C ASP A 5 -36.19 -21.27 29.84
N GLU A 6 -35.24 -20.78 30.62
CA GLU A 6 -33.93 -20.25 30.21
C GLU A 6 -34.04 -19.17 29.11
N GLY A 7 -33.81 -17.93 29.54
CA GLY A 7 -33.99 -16.72 28.76
C GLY A 7 -32.90 -16.49 27.72
N ILE A 8 -33.25 -15.70 26.70
CA ILE A 8 -32.29 -14.99 25.87
C ILE A 8 -32.82 -13.57 25.68
N SER A 9 -32.21 -12.65 26.44
CA SER A 9 -32.32 -11.20 26.31
C SER A 9 -31.84 -10.79 24.91
N LYS A 10 -32.72 -10.20 24.10
CA LYS A 10 -32.33 -9.54 22.86
C LYS A 10 -31.74 -8.17 23.17
N GLU A 11 -30.43 -8.10 23.41
CA GLU A 11 -29.68 -6.87 23.15
C GLU A 11 -29.04 -6.98 21.77
N VAL A 12 -29.72 -6.42 20.77
CA VAL A 12 -29.10 -6.14 19.47
C VAL A 12 -28.33 -4.84 19.63
N VAL A 13 -27.05 -4.97 20.00
CA VAL A 13 -26.07 -3.89 19.90
C VAL A 13 -25.98 -3.48 18.43
N LYS A 14 -26.50 -2.30 18.10
CA LYS A 14 -26.27 -1.65 16.81
C LYS A 14 -24.84 -1.11 16.80
N GLU A 15 -23.92 -1.83 16.18
CA GLU A 15 -22.65 -1.25 15.75
C GLU A 15 -22.88 -0.39 14.49
N PRO A 16 -22.38 0.85 14.42
CA PRO A 16 -22.42 1.64 13.20
C PRO A 16 -21.31 1.15 12.28
N THR A 17 -21.63 0.21 11.38
CA THR A 17 -20.68 -0.26 10.37
C THR A 17 -20.52 0.79 9.28
N ASN A 18 -19.42 1.53 9.36
CA ASN A 18 -18.90 2.42 8.32
C ASN A 18 -18.24 1.60 7.19
N THR A 19 -18.89 0.52 6.73
CA THR A 19 -18.33 -0.50 5.82
C THR A 19 -18.36 -0.11 4.35
N LYS A 20 -19.23 0.83 3.95
CA LYS A 20 -19.41 1.22 2.54
C LYS A 20 -18.17 1.86 1.88
N LYS A 21 -17.23 2.42 2.66
CA LYS A 21 -16.03 3.05 2.08
C LYS A 21 -14.95 2.06 1.64
N LYS A 22 -14.81 0.92 2.32
CA LYS A 22 -13.73 -0.05 2.02
C LYS A 22 -14.02 -0.91 0.79
N GLU A 23 -15.29 -1.23 0.55
CA GLU A 23 -15.70 -1.99 -0.64
C GLU A 23 -15.27 -1.27 -1.94
N GLY A 24 -15.45 0.05 -2.01
CA GLY A 24 -15.09 0.82 -3.21
C GLY A 24 -13.59 0.91 -3.51
N GLU A 25 -12.72 0.90 -2.49
CA GLU A 25 -11.26 0.93 -2.71
C GLU A 25 -10.73 -0.41 -3.23
N VAL A 26 -11.24 -1.52 -2.67
CA VAL A 26 -10.87 -2.88 -3.12
C VAL A 26 -11.37 -3.11 -4.55
N ASP A 27 -12.59 -2.70 -4.87
CA ASP A 27 -13.13 -2.80 -6.23
C ASP A 27 -12.31 -1.97 -7.22
N LYS A 28 -11.88 -0.77 -6.84
CA LYS A 28 -11.00 0.06 -7.67
C LYS A 28 -9.64 -0.61 -7.91
N LEU A 29 -9.04 -1.21 -6.87
CA LEU A 29 -7.79 -1.97 -7.00
C LEU A 29 -7.95 -3.18 -7.91
N ASN A 30 -9.04 -3.94 -7.77
CA ASN A 30 -9.35 -5.09 -8.62
C ASN A 30 -9.46 -4.69 -10.10
N ARG A 31 -10.13 -3.55 -10.38
CA ARG A 31 -10.23 -3.02 -11.76
C ARG A 31 -8.88 -2.59 -12.32
N MET A 32 -8.07 -1.89 -11.52
CA MET A 32 -6.72 -1.50 -11.94
C MET A 32 -5.85 -2.74 -12.23
N LEU A 33 -5.90 -3.75 -11.36
CA LEU A 33 -5.16 -5.00 -11.57
C LEU A 33 -5.64 -5.73 -12.84
N ALA A 34 -6.95 -5.81 -13.07
CA ALA A 34 -7.50 -6.44 -14.27
C ALA A 34 -7.01 -5.74 -15.54
N ALA A 35 -7.05 -4.41 -15.60
CA ALA A 35 -6.58 -3.64 -16.75
C ALA A 35 -5.08 -3.82 -17.01
N VAL A 36 -4.25 -3.87 -15.95
CA VAL A 36 -2.81 -4.15 -16.08
C VAL A 36 -2.57 -5.56 -16.64
N LEU A 37 -3.29 -6.55 -16.13
CA LEU A 37 -3.15 -7.94 -16.60
C LEU A 37 -3.65 -8.11 -18.04
N GLU A 38 -4.71 -7.40 -18.42
CA GLU A 38 -5.20 -7.38 -19.80
C GLU A 38 -4.13 -6.85 -20.76
N TYR A 39 -3.48 -5.73 -20.43
CA TYR A 39 -2.39 -5.19 -21.23
C TYR A 39 -1.18 -6.15 -21.32
N ILE A 40 -0.75 -6.74 -20.20
CA ILE A 40 0.44 -7.62 -20.20
C ILE A 40 0.17 -8.96 -20.89
N SER A 41 -1.10 -9.39 -20.95
CA SER A 41 -1.48 -10.64 -21.64
C SER A 41 -1.73 -10.46 -23.13
N ASP A 42 -1.64 -9.23 -23.65
CA ASP A 42 -1.81 -8.97 -25.08
C ASP A 42 -0.57 -9.51 -25.84
N ASP A 43 -0.80 -10.52 -26.68
CA ASP A 43 0.24 -11.19 -27.47
C ASP A 43 0.93 -10.25 -28.48
N GLU A 44 0.35 -9.07 -28.77
CA GLU A 44 0.97 -8.03 -29.59
C GLU A 44 1.98 -7.17 -28.81
N VAL A 45 1.96 -7.21 -27.47
CA VAL A 45 2.87 -6.42 -26.62
C VAL A 45 4.22 -7.14 -26.50
N GLU A 46 5.17 -6.75 -27.35
CA GLU A 46 6.55 -7.28 -27.30
C GLU A 46 7.35 -6.74 -26.10
N GLU A 47 7.08 -5.50 -25.68
CA GLU A 47 7.75 -4.83 -24.55
C GLU A 47 6.75 -4.12 -23.64
N ILE A 48 6.93 -4.28 -22.33
CA ILE A 48 6.09 -3.65 -21.33
C ILE A 48 6.48 -2.19 -21.17
N ASP A 49 5.67 -1.28 -21.72
CA ASP A 49 5.76 0.15 -21.45
C ASP A 49 4.96 0.52 -20.19
N ILE A 50 5.69 0.78 -19.11
CA ILE A 50 5.11 1.17 -17.82
C ILE A 50 4.37 2.50 -17.88
N GLU A 51 4.83 3.47 -18.68
CA GLU A 51 4.17 4.77 -18.77
C GLU A 51 2.83 4.65 -19.47
N TYR A 52 2.75 3.81 -20.51
CA TYR A 52 1.48 3.47 -21.14
C TYR A 52 0.50 2.82 -20.15
N ILE A 53 0.95 1.83 -19.37
CA ILE A 53 0.10 1.17 -18.35
C ILE A 53 -0.45 2.19 -17.34
N LEU A 54 0.41 3.09 -16.85
CA LEU A 54 0.04 4.12 -15.89
C LEU A 54 -0.99 5.12 -16.44
N ASP A 55 -0.93 5.40 -17.74
CA ASP A 55 -1.82 6.34 -18.42
C ASP A 55 -3.13 5.71 -18.89
N GLN A 56 -3.12 4.43 -19.28
CA GLN A 56 -4.34 3.70 -19.70
C GLN A 56 -5.14 3.14 -18.53
N THR A 57 -4.53 2.98 -17.35
CA THR A 57 -5.22 2.42 -16.18
C THR A 57 -5.72 3.53 -15.26
N GLU A 58 -7.03 3.78 -15.26
CA GLU A 58 -7.64 4.85 -14.46
C GLU A 58 -7.26 4.75 -12.97
N GLY A 59 -6.63 5.79 -12.46
CA GLY A 59 -6.25 5.91 -11.04
C GLY A 59 -4.95 5.21 -10.65
N LEU A 60 -4.32 4.46 -11.54
CA LEU A 60 -3.08 3.73 -11.23
C LEU A 60 -1.91 4.67 -10.99
N ARG A 61 -1.72 5.70 -11.82
CA ARG A 61 -0.67 6.72 -11.62
C ARG A 61 -0.79 7.44 -10.28
N ALA A 62 -2.01 7.82 -9.89
CA ALA A 62 -2.26 8.48 -8.61
C ALA A 62 -1.95 7.55 -7.44
N TRP A 63 -2.39 6.30 -7.51
CA TRP A 63 -2.09 5.29 -6.50
C TRP A 63 -0.58 5.03 -6.38
N TRP A 64 0.12 4.91 -7.52
CA TRP A 64 1.56 4.69 -7.58
C TRP A 64 2.35 5.84 -6.94
N ASN A 65 2.00 7.08 -7.25
CA ASN A 65 2.63 8.26 -6.66
C ASN A 65 2.45 8.30 -5.14
N GLN A 66 1.24 7.98 -4.64
CA GLN A 66 0.99 7.90 -3.21
C GLN A 66 1.80 6.79 -2.53
N TYR A 67 1.92 5.63 -3.17
CA TYR A 67 2.73 4.52 -2.66
C TYR A 67 4.22 4.91 -2.59
N ARG A 68 4.78 5.50 -3.65
CA ARG A 68 6.16 5.98 -3.70
C ARG A 68 6.47 7.00 -2.60
N GLU A 69 5.56 7.94 -2.37
CA GLU A 69 5.70 8.94 -1.33
C GLU A 69 5.68 8.32 0.08
N LYS A 70 4.77 7.38 0.34
CA LYS A 70 4.71 6.65 1.63
C LYS A 70 5.98 5.83 1.85
N ASN A 71 6.43 5.10 0.83
CA ASN A 71 7.66 4.32 0.92
C ASN A 71 8.89 5.21 1.14
N ARG A 72 8.97 6.39 0.52
CA ARG A 72 10.07 7.33 0.77
C ARG A 72 10.13 7.71 2.24
N LYS A 73 8.98 8.02 2.85
CA LYS A 73 8.92 8.38 4.28
C LYS A 73 9.31 7.22 5.19
N LEU A 74 8.79 6.02 4.93
CA LEU A 74 9.17 4.82 5.68
C LEU A 74 10.68 4.56 5.58
N MET A 75 11.23 4.65 4.37
CA MET A 75 12.67 4.47 4.15
C MET A 75 13.49 5.56 4.86
N GLU A 76 13.05 6.82 4.86
CA GLU A 76 13.70 7.89 5.62
C GLU A 76 13.70 7.62 7.12
N GLU A 77 12.61 7.07 7.67
CA GLU A 77 12.50 6.69 9.08
C GLU A 77 13.43 5.52 9.41
N GLU A 78 13.40 4.44 8.62
CA GLU A 78 14.28 3.28 8.77
C GLU A 78 15.76 3.66 8.69
N ILE A 79 16.13 4.57 7.77
CA ILE A 79 17.49 5.09 7.66
C ILE A 79 17.86 5.87 8.93
N LYS A 80 16.99 6.75 9.43
CA LYS A 80 17.28 7.54 10.65
C LYS A 80 17.49 6.64 11.86
N GLU A 81 16.64 5.64 12.03
CA GLU A 81 16.77 4.64 13.09
C GLU A 81 18.11 3.90 12.95
N SER A 82 18.40 3.37 11.76
CA SER A 82 19.64 2.64 11.48
C SER A 82 20.89 3.49 11.71
N LEU A 83 20.86 4.77 11.35
CA LEU A 83 21.98 5.71 11.56
C LEU A 83 22.16 6.02 13.05
N GLY A 84 21.10 6.00 13.86
CA GLY A 84 21.17 6.24 15.30
C GLY A 84 21.95 5.17 16.07
N GLU A 85 22.06 3.97 15.52
CA GLU A 85 22.77 2.84 16.12
C GLU A 85 24.27 2.77 15.75
N LEU A 86 24.71 3.59 14.77
CA LEU A 86 26.08 3.56 14.27
C LEU A 86 27.05 4.34 15.16
N SER A 87 28.32 3.90 15.17
CA SER A 87 29.39 4.65 15.83
C SER A 87 29.76 5.92 15.06
N LEU A 88 30.42 6.86 15.74
CA LEU A 88 30.87 8.12 15.14
C LEU A 88 31.79 7.89 13.93
N GLU A 89 32.72 6.94 14.00
CA GLU A 89 33.60 6.58 12.87
C GLU A 89 32.81 6.06 11.66
N GLN A 90 31.77 5.25 11.89
CA GLN A 90 30.92 4.74 10.82
C GLN A 90 30.10 5.86 10.18
N LEU A 91 29.55 6.77 11.00
CA LEU A 91 28.84 7.96 10.51
C LEU A 91 29.75 8.90 9.71
N GLU A 92 31.00 9.06 10.14
CA GLU A 92 31.99 9.89 9.45
C GLU A 92 32.36 9.30 8.08
N LYS A 93 32.55 7.97 8.01
CA LYS A 93 32.76 7.27 6.74
C LYS A 93 31.59 7.43 5.77
N ILE A 94 30.35 7.35 6.26
CA ILE A 94 29.15 7.58 5.45
C ILE A 94 29.13 9.03 4.94
N ARG A 95 29.42 10.00 5.80
CA ARG A 95 29.47 11.42 5.43
C ARG A 95 30.50 11.71 4.33
N GLU A 96 31.67 11.10 4.38
CA GLU A 96 32.70 11.23 3.34
C GLU A 96 32.24 10.64 2.00
N GLN A 97 31.61 9.46 2.01
CA GLN A 97 31.06 8.84 0.80
C GLN A 97 29.99 9.69 0.12
N ILE A 98 29.16 10.40 0.90
CA ILE A 98 28.15 11.31 0.37
C ILE A 98 28.80 12.54 -0.26
N LYS A 99 29.77 13.16 0.42
CA LYS A 99 30.51 14.32 -0.10
C LYS A 99 31.23 14.03 -1.42
N ALA A 100 31.75 12.81 -1.58
CA ALA A 100 32.46 12.42 -2.80
C ALA A 100 31.56 12.22 -4.04
N LYS A 101 30.23 12.13 -3.84
CA LYS A 101 29.25 11.99 -4.93
C LYS A 101 28.62 13.33 -5.36
N GLN A 102 28.87 14.40 -4.62
CA GLN A 102 28.46 15.77 -4.97
C GLN A 102 29.57 16.48 -5.73
#